data_AF-A0A6A6E8H5-F1
#
_entry.id   AF-A0A6A6E8H5-F1
#
_cell.length_a   1.000
_cell.length_b   1.000
_cell.length_c   1.000
_cell.angle_alpha   90.00
_cell.angle_beta   90.00
_cell.angle_gamma   90.00
#
_symmetry.space_group_name_H-M   'P 1'
#
loop_
_entity.id
_entity.type
_entity.pdbx_description
1 polymer ?
#
loop_
_entity_poly.entity_id
_entity_poly.type
_entity_poly.pdbx_seq_one_letter_code
_entity_poly.pdbx_strand_id
1 'polypeptide(L)'
;MTALAWNDLCIALTADLDLLEVASGRDGLEAASTALLNVAKWSRSAAARRAILHAAQIFDILDSSRIRESHIARPDLLLFVSALMPSLYLFVTDFEEVSFDLPIFELVQKFDWAVVNSEGLVNSTESGRSDALTDGQLRSDSSNAARDFVRYGGPISFAGESQQGRGVAARKVLLKYAHLLDDFAKWDRSRYSQLLKTMSDFVLKDS
;
A
#
# COMPACT_ATOMS: atom_id res chain seq x y z
N MET A 1 -8.66 3.29 20.99
CA MET A 1 -8.32 2.70 19.67
C MET A 1 -6.82 2.87 19.48
N THR A 2 -6.09 1.80 19.17
CA THR A 2 -4.63 1.88 18.92
C THR A 2 -4.38 2.38 17.50
N ALA A 3 -3.17 2.89 17.23
CA ALA A 3 -2.79 3.31 15.87
C ALA A 3 -2.92 2.16 14.85
N LEU A 4 -2.59 0.93 15.25
CA LEU A 4 -2.76 -0.26 14.40
C LEU A 4 -4.23 -0.53 14.08
N ALA A 5 -5.10 -0.54 15.10
CA ALA A 5 -6.54 -0.78 14.89
C ALA A 5 -7.19 0.32 14.03
N TRP A 6 -6.72 1.56 14.13
CA TRP A 6 -7.15 2.65 13.26
C TRP A 6 -6.75 2.42 11.80
N ASN A 7 -5.47 2.11 11.54
CA ASN A 7 -4.99 1.86 10.18
C ASN A 7 -5.68 0.63 9.55
N ASP A 8 -5.88 -0.44 10.32
CA ASP A 8 -6.60 -1.64 9.88
C ASP A 8 -8.05 -1.33 9.47
N LEU A 9 -8.78 -0.58 10.32
CA LEU A 9 -10.12 -0.12 10.01
C LEU A 9 -10.14 0.73 8.73
N CYS A 10 -9.18 1.63 8.56
CA CYS A 10 -9.11 2.44 7.34
C CYS A 10 -8.80 1.62 6.09
N ILE A 11 -7.99 0.57 6.18
CA ILE A 11 -7.80 -0.39 5.08
C ILE A 11 -9.15 -1.03 4.73
N ALA A 12 -9.87 -1.56 5.73
CA ALA A 12 -11.18 -2.20 5.52
C ALA A 12 -12.23 -1.25 4.90
N LEU A 13 -12.09 0.06 5.09
CA LEU A 13 -12.97 1.08 4.49
C LEU A 13 -12.55 1.50 3.08
N THR A 14 -11.30 1.29 2.67
CA THR A 14 -10.73 1.82 1.41
C THR A 14 -10.34 0.73 0.40
N ALA A 15 -10.38 -0.54 0.82
CA ALA A 15 -10.03 -1.68 0.02
C ALA A 15 -11.04 -2.82 0.19
N ASP A 16 -11.35 -3.49 -0.91
CA ASP A 16 -12.07 -4.75 -0.90
C ASP A 16 -11.06 -5.88 -0.64
N LEU A 17 -11.02 -6.34 0.62
CA LEU A 17 -10.10 -7.39 1.05
C LEU A 17 -10.35 -8.71 0.32
N ASP A 18 -11.62 -9.05 0.06
CA ASP A 18 -11.99 -10.29 -0.62
C ASP A 18 -11.44 -10.28 -2.05
N LEU A 19 -11.62 -9.16 -2.76
CA LEU A 19 -11.08 -8.95 -4.09
C LEU A 19 -9.55 -9.10 -4.14
N LEU A 20 -8.83 -8.49 -3.18
CA LEU A 20 -7.37 -8.53 -3.13
C LEU A 20 -6.83 -9.92 -2.78
N GLU A 21 -7.52 -10.67 -1.92
CA GLU A 21 -7.19 -12.07 -1.64
C GLU A 21 -7.42 -12.97 -2.87
N VAL A 22 -8.53 -12.78 -3.59
CA VAL A 22 -8.79 -13.50 -4.86
C VAL A 22 -7.70 -13.16 -5.88
N ALA A 23 -7.36 -11.88 -6.05
CA ALA A 23 -6.27 -11.44 -6.92
C ALA A 23 -4.90 -12.01 -6.53
N SER A 24 -4.73 -12.37 -5.26
CA SER A 24 -3.53 -13.04 -4.72
C SER A 24 -3.52 -14.56 -4.95
N GLY A 25 -4.55 -15.12 -5.59
CA GLY A 25 -4.62 -16.54 -5.94
C GLY A 25 -5.45 -17.41 -5.01
N ARG A 26 -6.23 -16.83 -4.07
CA ARG A 26 -7.06 -17.61 -3.12
C ARG A 26 -7.98 -18.62 -3.81
N ASP A 27 -8.60 -18.22 -4.91
CA ASP A 27 -9.60 -19.02 -5.64
C ASP A 27 -9.06 -19.61 -6.96
N GLY A 28 -7.74 -19.61 -7.13
CA GLY A 28 -7.05 -20.14 -8.32
C GLY A 28 -6.73 -19.09 -9.39
N LEU A 29 -5.97 -19.51 -10.40
CA LEU A 29 -5.33 -18.61 -11.38
C LEU A 29 -6.33 -17.85 -12.26
N GLU A 30 -7.41 -18.50 -12.69
CA GLU A 30 -8.43 -17.89 -13.54
C GLU A 30 -9.20 -16.79 -12.79
N ALA A 31 -9.59 -17.06 -11.55
CA ALA A 31 -10.22 -16.09 -10.67
C ALA A 31 -9.27 -14.92 -10.36
N ALA A 32 -7.99 -15.21 -10.07
CA ALA A 32 -6.98 -14.19 -9.82
C ALA A 32 -6.77 -13.26 -11.02
N SER A 33 -6.66 -13.83 -12.23
CA SER A 33 -6.51 -13.05 -13.47
C SER A 33 -7.70 -12.10 -13.69
N THR A 34 -8.91 -12.56 -13.40
CA THR A 34 -10.12 -11.74 -13.49
C THR A 34 -10.15 -10.66 -12.42
N ALA A 35 -9.81 -11.00 -11.17
CA ALA A 35 -9.77 -10.07 -10.06
C ALA A 35 -8.71 -8.96 -10.28
N LEU A 36 -7.56 -9.28 -10.87
CA LEU A 36 -6.51 -8.31 -11.19
C LEU A 36 -7.00 -7.18 -12.11
N LEU A 37 -7.97 -7.42 -12.98
CA LEU A 37 -8.59 -6.36 -13.79
C LEU A 37 -9.36 -5.35 -12.93
N ASN A 38 -10.01 -5.81 -11.86
CA ASN A 38 -10.71 -4.94 -10.92
C ASN A 38 -9.73 -4.26 -9.96
N VAL A 39 -8.65 -4.95 -9.55
CA VAL A 39 -7.55 -4.35 -8.78
C VAL A 39 -6.87 -3.24 -9.58
N ALA A 40 -6.67 -3.40 -10.89
CA ALA A 40 -6.14 -2.36 -11.76
C ALA A 40 -7.06 -1.11 -11.87
N LYS A 41 -8.38 -1.29 -11.73
CA LYS A 41 -9.32 -0.15 -11.63
C LYS A 41 -9.22 0.49 -10.25
N TRP A 42 -9.18 -0.31 -9.19
CA TRP A 42 -9.04 0.16 -7.82
C TRP A 42 -7.75 0.95 -7.63
N SER A 43 -6.60 0.49 -8.15
CA SER A 43 -5.30 1.16 -7.98
C SER A 43 -5.26 2.59 -8.52
N ARG A 44 -6.11 2.93 -9.49
CA ARG A 44 -6.22 4.29 -10.04
C ARG A 44 -6.98 5.25 -9.12
N SER A 45 -7.67 4.74 -8.10
CA SER A 45 -8.47 5.54 -7.17
C SER A 45 -7.64 6.18 -6.05
N ALA A 46 -8.16 7.28 -5.51
CA ALA A 46 -7.61 7.89 -4.29
C ALA A 46 -7.74 6.96 -3.08
N ALA A 47 -8.78 6.11 -3.04
CA ALA A 47 -8.97 5.13 -1.99
C ALA A 47 -7.83 4.11 -1.95
N ALA A 48 -7.39 3.60 -3.10
CA ALA A 48 -6.24 2.68 -3.16
C ALA A 48 -4.95 3.35 -2.67
N ARG A 49 -4.70 4.58 -3.10
CA ARG A 49 -3.52 5.34 -2.65
C ARG A 49 -3.55 5.61 -1.15
N ARG A 50 -4.74 5.87 -0.58
CA ARG A 50 -4.91 5.95 0.88
C ARG A 50 -4.69 4.62 1.58
N ALA A 51 -5.22 3.52 1.03
CA ALA A 51 -5.07 2.17 1.59
C ALA A 51 -3.60 1.77 1.72
N ILE A 52 -2.78 2.03 0.69
CA ILE A 52 -1.35 1.72 0.74
C ILE A 52 -0.58 2.57 1.76
N LEU A 53 -1.03 3.80 2.06
CA LEU A 53 -0.44 4.59 3.16
C LEU A 53 -0.73 3.95 4.52
N HIS A 54 -1.98 3.54 4.76
CA HIS A 54 -2.34 2.84 6.00
C HIS A 54 -1.59 1.51 6.16
N ALA A 55 -1.45 0.75 5.07
CA ALA A 55 -0.66 -0.48 5.06
C ALA A 55 0.83 -0.24 5.36
N ALA A 56 1.41 0.83 4.82
CA ALA A 56 2.78 1.21 5.10
C ALA A 56 2.97 1.70 6.55
N GLN A 57 1.97 2.37 7.15
CA GLN A 57 1.99 2.70 8.58
C GLN A 57 1.95 1.47 9.47
N ILE A 58 1.18 0.44 9.11
CA ILE A 58 1.18 -0.83 9.87
C ILE A 58 2.57 -1.46 9.82
N PHE A 59 3.21 -1.47 8.65
CA PHE A 59 4.60 -1.92 8.51
C PHE A 59 5.55 -1.11 9.39
N ASP A 60 5.55 0.21 9.26
CA ASP A 60 6.45 1.11 10.01
C ASP A 60 6.28 0.97 11.54
N ILE A 61 5.02 0.92 11.99
CA ILE A 61 4.70 0.70 13.41
C ILE A 61 5.32 -0.62 13.85
N LEU A 62 5.01 -1.74 13.19
CA LEU A 62 5.43 -3.08 13.62
C LEU A 62 6.94 -3.32 13.50
N ASP A 63 7.59 -2.72 12.50
CA ASP A 63 9.04 -2.74 12.32
C ASP A 63 9.76 -1.96 13.44
N SER A 64 9.29 -0.74 13.73
CA SER A 64 9.87 0.14 14.75
C SER A 64 9.67 -0.37 16.17
N SER A 65 8.52 -0.98 16.44
CA SER A 65 8.05 -1.18 17.81
C SER A 65 8.58 -2.45 18.50
N ARG A 66 9.39 -3.29 17.82
CA ARG A 66 9.95 -4.54 18.39
C ARG A 66 8.92 -5.30 19.24
N ILE A 67 7.63 -5.30 18.83
CA ILE A 67 6.49 -5.47 19.76
C ILE A 67 6.63 -6.75 20.58
N ARG A 68 6.99 -6.53 21.84
CA ARG A 68 6.76 -7.44 22.97
C ARG A 68 5.40 -7.18 23.64
N GLU A 69 4.59 -6.26 23.11
CA GLU A 69 3.29 -5.91 23.68
C GLU A 69 2.24 -6.97 23.32
N SER A 70 1.88 -7.72 24.35
CA SER A 70 0.95 -8.85 24.39
C SER A 70 -0.51 -8.52 24.08
N HIS A 71 -0.82 -7.37 23.46
CA HIS A 71 -2.19 -6.87 23.30
C HIS A 71 -2.74 -6.96 21.88
N ILE A 72 -1.90 -7.26 20.88
CA ILE A 72 -2.37 -7.49 19.50
C ILE A 72 -2.56 -8.99 19.32
N ALA A 73 -3.82 -9.40 19.16
CA ALA A 73 -4.14 -10.82 19.10
C ALA A 73 -3.53 -11.54 17.88
N ARG A 74 -3.29 -10.84 16.76
CA ARG A 74 -2.82 -11.40 15.48
C ARG A 74 -2.03 -10.40 14.60
N PRO A 75 -0.82 -9.96 15.01
CA PRO A 75 0.01 -9.07 14.19
C PRO A 75 0.48 -9.73 12.89
N ASP A 76 0.54 -11.06 12.87
CA ASP A 76 0.87 -11.89 11.71
C ASP A 76 -0.14 -11.73 10.56
N LEU A 77 -1.43 -11.85 10.86
CA LEU A 77 -2.49 -11.67 9.87
C LEU A 77 -2.57 -10.21 9.42
N LEU A 78 -2.39 -9.26 10.35
CA LEU A 78 -2.45 -7.84 10.05
C LEU A 78 -1.34 -7.43 9.05
N LEU A 79 -0.12 -7.91 9.25
CA LEU A 79 0.99 -7.71 8.30
C LEU A 79 0.73 -8.37 6.96
N PHE A 80 0.18 -9.58 6.96
CA PHE A 80 -0.16 -10.29 5.73
C PHE A 80 -1.15 -9.50 4.88
N VAL A 81 -2.29 -9.10 5.44
CA VAL A 81 -3.32 -8.31 4.74
C VAL A 81 -2.76 -6.96 4.30
N SER A 82 -1.96 -6.31 5.16
CA SER A 82 -1.32 -5.04 4.81
C SER A 82 -0.38 -5.18 3.62
N ALA A 83 0.39 -6.27 3.51
CA ALA A 83 1.31 -6.49 2.41
C ALA A 83 0.61 -6.52 1.04
N LEU A 84 -0.63 -7.04 0.99
CA LEU A 84 -1.41 -7.15 -0.24
C LEU A 84 -1.68 -5.79 -0.88
N MET A 85 -1.88 -4.74 -0.07
CA MET A 85 -2.23 -3.40 -0.56
C MET A 85 -1.14 -2.81 -1.46
N PRO A 86 0.08 -2.51 -0.96
CA PRO A 86 1.14 -1.94 -1.79
C PRO A 86 1.65 -2.94 -2.83
N SER A 87 1.66 -4.26 -2.56
CA SER A 87 2.16 -5.22 -3.54
C SER A 87 1.26 -5.30 -4.77
N LEU A 88 -0.05 -5.43 -4.58
CA LEU A 88 -0.99 -5.51 -5.70
C LEU A 88 -1.12 -4.16 -6.40
N TYR A 89 -1.11 -3.05 -5.64
CA TYR A 89 -1.04 -1.70 -6.20
C TYR A 89 0.15 -1.55 -7.15
N LEU A 90 1.36 -1.90 -6.71
CA LEU A 90 2.57 -1.84 -7.54
C LEU A 90 2.54 -2.80 -8.72
N PHE A 91 2.00 -4.01 -8.51
CA PHE A 91 1.92 -5.03 -9.56
C PHE A 91 1.04 -4.58 -10.72
N VAL A 92 -0.05 -3.87 -10.45
CA VAL A 92 -0.99 -3.44 -11.50
C VAL A 92 -0.75 -2.01 -12.00
N THR A 93 0.10 -1.21 -11.37
CA THR A 93 0.28 0.22 -11.71
C THR A 93 1.48 0.42 -12.63
N ASP A 94 1.24 1.00 -13.81
CA ASP A 94 2.28 1.40 -14.74
C ASP A 94 2.83 2.78 -14.36
N PHE A 95 4.11 2.83 -13.95
CA PHE A 95 4.81 4.09 -13.67
C PHE A 95 5.72 4.54 -14.82
N GLU A 96 5.81 3.78 -15.92
CA GLU A 96 6.76 4.03 -17.02
C GLU A 96 6.43 5.29 -17.85
N GLU A 97 5.19 5.78 -17.82
CA GLU A 97 4.79 7.03 -18.50
C GLU A 97 4.95 8.27 -17.61
N VAL A 98 5.39 8.12 -16.36
CA VAL A 98 5.46 9.21 -15.40
C VAL A 98 6.78 9.96 -15.59
N SER A 99 6.70 11.24 -15.98
CA SER A 99 7.85 12.12 -16.22
C SER A 99 8.91 12.01 -15.12
N PHE A 100 10.19 11.87 -15.52
CA PHE A 100 11.36 11.79 -14.62
C PHE A 100 11.51 12.97 -13.65
N ASP A 101 10.74 14.04 -13.84
CA ASP A 101 10.77 15.26 -13.03
C ASP A 101 9.79 15.23 -11.83
N LEU A 102 8.95 14.20 -11.69
CA LEU A 102 8.04 14.10 -10.54
C LEU A 102 8.77 13.61 -9.28
N PRO A 103 8.54 14.25 -8.11
CA PRO A 103 9.15 13.83 -6.86
C PRO A 103 8.66 12.44 -6.46
N ILE A 104 9.60 11.58 -6.04
CA ILE A 104 9.31 10.24 -5.54
C ILE A 104 8.69 10.36 -4.13
N PHE A 105 7.52 9.77 -3.94
CA PHE A 105 6.83 9.77 -2.66
C PHE A 105 7.20 8.52 -1.84
N GLU A 106 7.80 8.72 -0.67
CA GLU A 106 8.15 7.62 0.25
C GLU A 106 6.91 7.12 1.02
N LEU A 107 6.62 5.82 0.93
CA LEU A 107 5.49 5.20 1.61
C LEU A 107 5.75 4.93 3.09
N VAL A 108 6.98 4.58 3.48
CA VAL A 108 7.34 4.26 4.86
C VAL A 108 7.90 5.52 5.52
N GLN A 109 7.00 6.43 5.89
CA GLN A 109 7.31 7.67 6.60
C GLN A 109 6.19 8.04 7.57
N LYS A 110 6.40 9.02 8.44
CA LYS A 110 5.33 9.52 9.31
C LYS A 110 4.38 10.41 8.52
N PHE A 111 3.08 10.13 8.62
CA PHE A 111 2.04 10.95 7.97
C PHE A 111 1.29 11.81 8.99
N ASP A 112 1.12 13.09 8.66
CA ASP A 112 0.13 13.92 9.33
C ASP A 112 -1.25 13.66 8.71
N TRP A 113 -2.00 12.74 9.32
CA TRP A 113 -3.35 12.39 8.89
C TRP A 113 -4.35 13.56 8.96
N ALA A 114 -4.06 14.62 9.74
CA ALA A 114 -4.88 15.83 9.73
C ALA A 114 -4.77 16.56 8.38
N VAL A 115 -3.61 16.49 7.72
CA VAL A 115 -3.45 17.05 6.38
C VAL A 115 -4.14 16.17 5.34
N VAL A 116 -4.01 14.84 5.38
CA VAL A 116 -4.71 13.97 4.43
C VAL A 116 -6.24 14.09 4.56
N ASN A 117 -6.74 14.30 5.78
CA ASN A 117 -8.15 14.51 6.10
C ASN A 117 -9.04 13.38 5.51
N SER A 118 -10.09 13.72 4.76
CA SER A 118 -11.04 12.78 4.14
C SER A 118 -10.68 12.38 2.71
N GLU A 119 -9.55 12.83 2.16
CA GLU A 119 -9.14 12.50 0.80
C GLU A 119 -9.00 10.97 0.66
N GLY A 120 -9.61 10.41 -0.38
CA GLY A 120 -9.62 8.95 -0.61
C GLY A 120 -10.61 8.14 0.24
N LEU A 121 -11.39 8.77 1.14
CA LEU A 121 -12.49 8.09 1.87
C LEU A 121 -13.86 8.27 1.22
N VAL A 122 -14.05 9.39 0.52
CA VAL A 122 -15.33 9.75 -0.10
C VAL A 122 -15.13 9.80 -1.61
N ASN A 123 -16.03 9.17 -2.36
CA ASN A 123 -16.11 9.40 -3.80
C ASN A 123 -16.56 10.84 -3.99
N SER A 124 -15.68 11.72 -4.44
CA SER A 124 -16.01 13.12 -4.72
C SER A 124 -16.96 13.20 -5.94
N THR A 125 -18.21 12.79 -5.77
CA THR A 125 -19.30 13.26 -6.60
C THR A 125 -19.60 14.68 -6.14
N GLU A 126 -19.08 15.64 -6.89
CA GLU A 126 -19.46 17.06 -6.83
C GLU A 126 -19.17 17.80 -5.51
N SER A 127 -17.97 18.37 -5.38
CA SER A 127 -17.84 19.68 -4.72
C SER A 127 -16.76 20.52 -5.40
N GLY A 128 -17.19 21.57 -6.09
CA GLY A 128 -16.40 22.77 -6.34
C GLY A 128 -15.14 22.63 -7.18
N ARG A 129 -15.29 22.78 -8.51
CA ARG A 129 -14.28 23.49 -9.32
C ARG A 129 -14.11 24.91 -8.75
N SER A 130 -13.21 25.07 -7.80
CA SER A 130 -12.65 26.35 -7.39
C SER A 130 -11.31 26.08 -6.73
N ASP A 131 -10.30 25.85 -7.56
CA ASP A 131 -8.96 26.39 -7.33
C ASP A 131 -8.31 26.45 -8.71
N ALA A 132 -8.58 27.57 -9.37
CA ALA A 132 -7.86 27.96 -10.56
C ALA A 132 -6.37 28.01 -10.21
N LEU A 133 -5.61 27.28 -11.02
CA LEU A 133 -4.17 27.27 -11.07
C LEU A 133 -3.64 28.71 -10.95
N THR A 134 -3.10 29.05 -9.78
CA THR A 134 -2.16 30.17 -9.67
C THR A 134 -0.79 29.59 -10.00
N ASP A 135 -0.45 29.80 -11.26
CA ASP A 135 0.89 29.68 -11.82
C ASP A 135 1.91 30.33 -10.88
N GLY A 136 2.88 29.56 -10.36
CA GLY A 136 4.06 30.11 -9.66
C GLY A 136 4.48 29.52 -8.31
N GLN A 137 3.82 28.52 -7.73
CA GLN A 137 4.23 27.95 -6.43
C GLN A 137 4.67 26.47 -6.53
N LEU A 138 5.69 26.19 -7.35
CA LEU A 138 6.51 24.97 -7.24
C LEU A 138 7.41 25.06 -5.99
N ARG A 139 6.79 25.15 -4.82
CA ARG A 139 7.41 24.83 -3.55
C ARG A 139 6.57 23.75 -2.92
N SER A 140 7.06 22.52 -3.06
CA SER A 140 6.57 21.36 -2.32
C SER A 140 6.68 21.69 -0.83
N ASP A 141 5.63 22.27 -0.26
CA ASP A 141 5.43 22.23 1.18
C ASP A 141 5.20 20.76 1.51
N SER A 142 6.22 20.12 2.10
CA SER A 142 6.20 18.72 2.53
C SER A 142 4.94 18.34 3.32
N SER A 143 4.25 19.32 3.92
CA SER A 143 2.97 19.12 4.61
C SER A 143 1.89 18.53 3.70
N ASN A 144 1.84 18.91 2.41
CA ASN A 144 0.76 18.51 1.50
C ASN A 144 1.07 17.25 0.67
N ALA A 145 2.31 16.76 0.70
CA ALA A 145 2.76 15.67 -0.18
C ALA A 145 1.90 14.40 -0.06
N ALA A 146 1.48 14.03 1.16
CA ALA A 146 0.63 12.84 1.35
C ALA A 146 -0.79 13.04 0.80
N ARG A 147 -1.37 14.24 0.94
CA ARG A 147 -2.67 14.57 0.35
C ARG A 147 -2.58 14.58 -1.17
N ASP A 148 -1.55 15.20 -1.71
CA ASP A 148 -1.32 15.30 -3.15
C ASP A 148 -1.08 13.91 -3.76
N PHE A 149 -0.30 13.05 -3.09
CA PHE A 149 -0.15 11.67 -3.50
C PHE A 149 -1.49 10.91 -3.48
N VAL A 150 -2.28 11.02 -2.41
CA VAL A 150 -3.61 10.39 -2.37
C VAL A 150 -4.51 10.91 -3.49
N ARG A 151 -4.44 12.20 -3.84
CA ARG A 151 -5.29 12.79 -4.88
C ARG A 151 -4.84 12.46 -6.30
N TYR A 152 -3.54 12.57 -6.59
CA TYR A 152 -3.01 12.54 -7.95
C TYR A 152 -2.20 11.28 -8.26
N GLY A 153 -1.70 10.58 -7.24
CA GLY A 153 -0.70 9.53 -7.42
C GLY A 153 0.66 10.10 -7.79
N GLY A 154 1.57 9.21 -8.17
CA GLY A 154 2.93 9.57 -8.52
C GLY A 154 3.90 8.40 -8.33
N PRO A 155 5.18 8.60 -8.68
CA PRO A 155 6.20 7.60 -8.43
C PRO A 155 6.40 7.43 -6.93
N ILE A 156 6.66 6.20 -6.49
CA ILE A 156 6.80 5.88 -5.07
C ILE A 156 8.11 5.17 -4.75
N SER A 157 8.58 5.38 -3.52
CA SER A 157 9.59 4.55 -2.88
C SER A 157 8.99 3.84 -1.67
N PHE A 158 9.59 2.72 -1.30
CA PHE A 158 9.18 1.94 -0.13
C PHE A 158 10.42 1.59 0.70
N ALA A 159 10.47 2.09 1.92
CA ALA A 159 11.59 1.97 2.84
C ALA A 159 12.91 2.41 2.20
N GLY A 160 12.90 3.56 1.50
CA GLY A 160 14.08 4.18 0.89
C GLY A 160 14.48 3.61 -0.48
N GLU A 161 13.77 2.60 -0.99
CA GLU A 161 14.04 2.03 -2.31
C GLU A 161 13.04 2.53 -3.34
N SER A 162 13.54 3.13 -4.43
CA SER A 162 12.71 3.47 -5.59
C SER A 162 12.08 2.22 -6.18
N GLN A 163 10.78 2.29 -6.44
CA GLN A 163 10.03 1.21 -7.06
C GLN A 163 10.01 1.40 -8.58
N GLN A 164 10.73 0.55 -9.30
CA GLN A 164 10.77 0.51 -10.76
C GLN A 164 10.43 -0.90 -11.25
N GLY A 165 9.64 -0.99 -12.31
CA GLY A 165 9.15 -2.25 -12.84
C GLY A 165 8.10 -2.90 -11.93
N ARG A 166 6.86 -3.02 -12.43
CA ARG A 166 5.66 -3.47 -11.69
C ARG A 166 5.92 -4.69 -10.80
N GLY A 167 6.36 -5.79 -11.42
CA GLY A 167 6.56 -7.06 -10.72
C GLY A 167 7.77 -7.05 -9.79
N VAL A 168 8.88 -6.45 -10.22
CA VAL A 168 10.08 -6.33 -9.38
C VAL A 168 9.79 -5.51 -8.11
N ALA A 169 9.05 -4.41 -8.25
CA ALA A 169 8.61 -3.57 -7.14
C ALA A 169 7.64 -4.31 -6.20
N ALA A 170 6.59 -4.91 -6.73
CA ALA A 170 5.63 -5.70 -5.96
C ALA A 170 6.31 -6.82 -5.17
N ARG A 171 7.25 -7.53 -5.80
CA ARG A 171 8.05 -8.58 -5.17
C ARG A 171 8.88 -8.05 -4.01
N LYS A 172 9.59 -6.93 -4.19
CA LYS A 172 10.41 -6.32 -3.14
C LYS A 172 9.58 -5.99 -1.91
N VAL A 173 8.39 -5.43 -2.11
CA VAL A 173 7.46 -5.12 -1.02
C VAL A 173 7.00 -6.39 -0.32
N LEU A 174 6.55 -7.42 -1.05
CA LEU A 174 6.16 -8.71 -0.46
C LEU A 174 7.26 -9.31 0.42
N LEU A 175 8.51 -9.26 -0.04
CA LEU A 175 9.66 -9.78 0.70
C LEU A 175 9.99 -8.97 1.95
N LYS A 176 9.86 -7.63 1.92
CA LYS A 176 10.04 -6.78 3.11
C LYS A 176 9.03 -7.15 4.21
N TYR A 177 7.75 -7.33 3.87
CA TYR A 177 6.74 -7.80 4.83
C TYR A 177 7.00 -9.24 5.30
N ALA A 178 7.44 -10.14 4.41
CA ALA A 178 7.76 -11.52 4.79
C ALA A 178 8.93 -11.60 5.78
N HIS A 179 9.97 -10.78 5.60
CA HIS A 179 11.09 -10.70 6.55
C HIS A 179 10.64 -10.19 7.91
N LEU A 180 9.80 -9.15 7.95
CA LEU A 180 9.24 -8.66 9.21
C LEU A 180 8.40 -9.73 9.91
N LEU A 181 7.61 -10.51 9.16
CA LEU A 181 6.86 -11.66 9.70
C LEU A 181 7.74 -12.77 10.28
N ASP A 182 8.91 -13.03 9.68
CA ASP A 182 9.87 -14.01 10.21
C ASP A 182 10.45 -13.54 11.55
N ASP A 183 10.68 -12.23 11.71
CA ASP A 183 11.21 -11.65 12.94
C ASP A 183 10.24 -11.77 14.13
N PHE A 184 8.93 -11.80 13.86
CA PHE A 184 7.89 -12.07 14.87
C PHE A 184 7.80 -13.56 15.23
N ALA A 185 8.09 -14.46 14.30
CA ALA A 185 7.82 -15.89 14.42
C ALA A 185 9.07 -16.71 14.74
N LYS A 186 9.92 -16.23 15.67
CA LYS A 186 11.28 -16.76 15.96
C LYS A 186 11.40 -18.27 16.24
N TRP A 187 10.29 -19.00 16.40
CA TRP A 187 10.28 -20.44 16.72
C TRP A 187 9.44 -21.30 15.77
N ASP A 188 8.61 -20.72 14.92
CA ASP A 188 7.81 -21.43 13.91
C ASP A 188 7.71 -20.56 12.66
N ARG A 189 8.04 -21.10 11.49
CA ARG A 189 8.00 -20.30 10.25
C ARG A 189 6.58 -19.80 10.05
N SER A 190 6.37 -18.48 10.11
CA SER A 190 5.05 -17.90 9.90
C SER A 190 4.47 -18.39 8.57
N ARG A 191 3.30 -19.05 8.63
CA ARG A 191 2.58 -19.51 7.42
C ARG A 191 2.32 -18.35 6.46
N TYR A 192 2.06 -17.16 6.99
CA TYR A 192 1.89 -15.95 6.20
C TYR A 192 3.19 -15.48 5.54
N SER A 193 4.34 -15.59 6.22
CA SER A 193 5.65 -15.33 5.60
C SER A 193 5.90 -16.25 4.41
N GLN A 194 5.65 -17.55 4.58
CA GLN A 194 5.79 -18.53 3.49
C GLN A 194 4.85 -18.22 2.31
N LEU A 195 3.62 -17.77 2.61
CA LEU A 195 2.66 -17.38 1.59
C LEU A 195 3.13 -16.15 0.81
N LEU A 196 3.60 -15.09 1.49
CA LEU A 196 4.14 -13.90 0.82
C LEU A 196 5.37 -14.21 -0.04
N LYS A 197 6.27 -15.10 0.42
CA LYS A 197 7.42 -15.57 -0.38
C LYS A 197 6.96 -16.30 -1.63
N THR A 198 5.98 -17.20 -1.50
CA THR A 198 5.39 -17.93 -2.62
C THR A 198 4.76 -16.97 -3.63
N MET A 199 3.97 -15.99 -3.18
CA MET A 199 3.41 -14.94 -4.03
C MET A 199 4.50 -14.15 -4.76
N SER A 200 5.59 -13.82 -4.07
CA SER A 200 6.72 -13.09 -4.64
C SER A 200 7.41 -13.86 -5.78
N ASP A 201 7.42 -15.19 -5.71
CA ASP A 201 7.97 -16.05 -6.76
C ASP A 201 7.05 -16.17 -7.98
N PHE A 202 5.73 -16.04 -7.80
CA PHE A 202 4.77 -15.99 -8.91
C PHE A 202 4.83 -14.66 -9.66
N VAL A 203 4.94 -13.54 -8.94
CA VAL A 203 5.08 -12.21 -9.53
C VAL A 203 6.26 -12.13 -10.51
N LEU A 204 7.37 -12.84 -10.24
CA LEU A 204 8.52 -12.93 -11.15
C LEU A 204 8.27 -13.71 -12.44
N LYS A 205 7.34 -14.67 -12.42
CA LYS A 205 7.09 -15.54 -13.58
C LYS A 205 6.15 -14.89 -14.59
N ASP A 206 5.35 -13.92 -14.13
CA ASP A 206 4.35 -13.21 -14.93
C ASP A 206 4.81 -11.80 -15.37
N SER A 207 6.06 -11.41 -15.08
CA SER A 207 6.69 -10.15 -15.52
C SER A 207 7.70 -10.39 -16.63
#